data_AF-A0A9P4H5Z7-F1
#
_entry.id   AF-A0A9P4H5Z7-F1
#
_cell.length_a   1.000
_cell.length_b   1.000
_cell.length_c   1.000
_cell.angle_alpha   90.00
_cell.angle_beta   90.00
_cell.angle_gamma   90.00
#
_symmetry.space_group_name_H-M   'P 1'
#
loop_
_entity.id
_entity.type
_entity.pdbx_description
1 polymer ?
#
loop_
_entity_poly.entity_id
_entity_poly.type
_entity_poly.pdbx_seq_one_letter_code
_entity_poly.pdbx_strand_id
1 'polypeptide(L)'
;MTGIAKKLREKAPLMTETYVAYGATRDLIKECTRPGEYKIPQALDRKGEIPTDANGVHIGEGEGWWYETLGLTPTFSNWAQITFIHMYMLQVRFRMFPKTHAPVWIQHITNHAFYAAEDRLVVWHKFNANSLRQKYLKDMFAQWRGVLLSYDEGLIKGDAMLAAAIWRNLLGSREDVDFDKLAQIVGYMRRELKRLDNATDDEVANGQWKFRGDPGDEASLVKTPSRMMASEGAKA
;
A
#
# COMPACT_ATOMS: atom_id res chain seq x y z
N MET A 1 30.94 3.79 19.95
CA MET A 1 29.94 3.46 20.99
C MET A 1 28.96 2.43 20.42
N THR A 2 29.14 1.17 20.78
CA THR A 2 28.25 0.07 20.40
C THR A 2 26.93 0.20 21.16
N GLY A 3 25.88 0.63 20.45
CA GLY A 3 24.54 0.85 20.99
C GLY A 3 23.93 -0.42 21.58
N ILE A 4 23.14 -0.23 22.64
CA ILE A 4 22.40 -1.27 23.38
C ILE A 4 21.56 -2.17 22.43
N ALA A 5 21.11 -1.63 21.29
CA ALA A 5 20.41 -2.35 20.23
C ALA A 5 21.21 -3.50 19.60
N LYS A 6 22.54 -3.37 19.42
CA LYS A 6 23.36 -4.43 18.83
C LYS A 6 23.53 -5.63 19.77
N LYS A 7 23.59 -5.40 21.08
CA LYS A 7 23.68 -6.47 22.10
C LYS A 7 22.36 -7.23 22.29
N LEU A 8 21.22 -6.60 22.02
CA LEU A 8 19.92 -7.26 22.02
C LEU A 8 19.73 -8.15 20.79
N ARG A 9 20.29 -7.77 19.63
CA ARG A 9 20.07 -8.45 18.35
C ARG A 9 20.83 -9.78 18.16
N GLU A 10 21.98 -9.95 18.81
CA GLU A 10 22.78 -11.18 18.64
C GLU A 10 22.27 -12.37 19.48
N LYS A 11 21.36 -12.16 20.44
CA LYS A 11 20.87 -13.22 21.36
C LYS A 11 19.40 -13.10 21.83
N ALA A 12 18.59 -12.22 21.26
CA ALA A 12 17.17 -12.19 21.63
C ALA A 12 16.47 -13.48 21.13
N PRO A 13 15.80 -14.24 22.00
CA PRO A 13 15.05 -15.42 21.57
C PRO A 13 13.93 -14.99 20.60
N LEU A 14 13.68 -15.82 19.57
CA LEU A 14 12.62 -15.63 18.56
C LEU A 14 11.27 -15.17 19.15
N MET A 15 10.94 -15.61 20.37
CA MET A 15 9.75 -15.20 21.10
C MET A 15 9.65 -13.69 21.34
N THR A 16 10.73 -13.02 21.75
CA THR A 16 10.74 -11.56 21.98
C THR A 16 10.57 -10.80 20.67
N GLU A 17 11.09 -11.35 19.59
CA GLU A 17 10.99 -10.77 18.26
C GLU A 17 9.56 -10.79 17.72
N THR A 18 8.82 -11.89 17.93
CA THR A 18 7.41 -11.99 17.51
C THR A 18 6.55 -10.88 18.13
N TYR A 19 6.74 -10.57 19.42
CA TYR A 19 6.00 -9.48 20.08
C TYR A 19 6.38 -8.10 19.53
N VAL A 20 7.67 -7.87 19.28
CA VAL A 20 8.15 -6.61 18.70
C VAL A 20 7.60 -6.43 17.29
N ALA A 21 7.73 -7.46 16.44
CA ALA A 21 7.21 -7.46 15.08
C ALA A 21 5.70 -7.23 15.08
N TYR A 22 4.94 -7.93 15.93
CA TYR A 22 3.50 -7.74 16.06
C TYR A 22 3.13 -6.30 16.42
N GLY A 23 3.76 -5.72 17.44
CA GLY A 23 3.48 -4.36 17.89
C GLY A 23 3.85 -3.31 16.85
N ALA A 24 5.04 -3.42 16.25
CA ALA A 24 5.51 -2.48 15.24
C ALA A 24 4.66 -2.53 13.97
N THR A 25 4.37 -3.73 13.45
CA THR A 25 3.57 -3.88 12.22
C THR A 25 2.12 -3.44 12.40
N ARG A 26 1.56 -3.51 13.61
CA ARG A 26 0.25 -2.92 13.93
C ARG A 26 0.20 -1.42 13.69
N ASP A 27 1.27 -0.71 14.01
CA ASP A 27 1.32 0.75 13.83
C ASP A 27 1.73 1.14 12.41
N LEU A 28 2.58 0.32 11.77
CA LEU A 28 2.91 0.46 10.34
C LEU A 28 1.69 0.25 9.45
N ILE A 29 0.80 -0.70 9.75
CA ILE A 29 -0.38 -0.90 8.89
C ILE A 29 -1.31 0.32 8.92
N LYS A 30 -1.44 1.01 10.06
CA LYS A 30 -2.22 2.25 10.15
C LYS A 30 -1.66 3.31 9.21
N GLU A 31 -0.33 3.36 9.08
CA GLU A 31 0.31 4.24 8.12
C GLU A 31 0.08 3.79 6.66
N CYS A 32 0.03 2.49 6.38
CA CYS A 32 -0.28 1.97 5.05
C CYS A 32 -1.73 2.23 4.61
N THR A 33 -2.69 2.19 5.53
CA THR A 33 -4.11 2.40 5.20
C THR A 33 -4.46 3.89 5.16
N ARG A 34 -3.75 4.74 5.93
CA ARG A 34 -3.98 6.19 6.04
C ARG A 34 -4.29 6.89 4.70
N PRO A 35 -3.51 6.69 3.62
CA PRO A 35 -3.73 7.42 2.37
C PRO A 35 -5.02 7.05 1.63
N GLY A 36 -5.58 5.87 1.92
CA GLY A 36 -6.85 5.42 1.35
C GLY A 36 -8.01 5.53 2.33
N GLU A 37 -7.85 6.09 3.53
CA GLU A 37 -8.93 6.15 4.51
C GLU A 37 -10.17 6.85 3.94
N TYR A 38 -11.32 6.23 4.19
CA TYR A 38 -12.63 6.74 3.81
C TYR A 38 -13.66 6.31 4.85
N LYS A 39 -14.80 6.99 4.83
CA LYS A 39 -15.94 6.74 5.72
C LYS A 39 -17.20 6.49 4.89
N ILE A 40 -18.17 5.82 5.49
CA ILE A 40 -19.54 5.74 4.97
C ILE A 40 -20.44 6.23 6.11
N PRO A 41 -20.68 7.54 6.25
CA PRO A 41 -21.42 8.09 7.40
C PRO A 41 -22.79 7.44 7.62
N GLN A 42 -23.45 7.05 6.52
CA GLN A 42 -24.74 6.34 6.52
C GLN A 42 -24.67 5.01 7.27
N ALA A 43 -23.51 4.36 7.32
CA ALA A 43 -23.31 3.14 8.10
C ALA A 43 -23.46 3.38 9.61
N LEU A 44 -23.30 4.61 10.11
CA LEU A 44 -23.44 4.90 11.54
C LEU A 44 -24.90 5.16 11.93
N ASP A 45 -25.79 5.37 10.94
CA ASP A 45 -27.22 5.53 11.17
C ASP A 45 -27.91 4.14 11.14
N ARG A 46 -28.80 3.90 12.11
CA ARG A 46 -29.62 2.69 12.18
C ARG A 46 -30.54 2.53 10.97
N LYS A 47 -30.96 3.63 10.33
CA LYS A 47 -31.79 3.62 9.12
C LYS A 47 -31.02 4.04 7.86
N GLY A 48 -29.70 4.23 7.96
CA GLY A 48 -28.88 4.66 6.83
C GLY A 48 -28.74 3.55 5.80
N GLU A 49 -29.02 3.89 4.55
CA GLU A 49 -28.73 3.03 3.41
C GLU A 49 -27.31 3.28 2.93
N ILE A 50 -26.54 2.21 2.71
CA ILE A 50 -25.17 2.34 2.20
C ILE A 50 -25.24 2.76 0.73
N PRO A 51 -24.63 3.89 0.34
CA PRO A 51 -24.59 4.30 -1.07
C PRO A 51 -23.91 3.25 -1.94
N THR A 52 -24.45 3.01 -3.13
CA THR A 52 -23.89 2.07 -4.10
C THR A 52 -23.78 2.67 -5.50
N ASP A 53 -22.85 2.14 -6.30
CA ASP A 53 -22.80 2.41 -7.73
C ASP A 53 -23.83 1.59 -8.52
N ALA A 54 -23.85 1.75 -9.85
CA ALA A 54 -24.74 1.01 -10.74
C ALA A 54 -24.57 -0.53 -10.68
N ASN A 55 -23.45 -1.02 -10.17
CA ASN A 55 -23.14 -2.44 -10.02
C ASN A 55 -23.37 -2.95 -8.58
N GLY A 56 -23.88 -2.11 -7.68
CA GLY A 56 -24.09 -2.44 -6.28
C GLY A 56 -22.82 -2.38 -5.42
N VAL A 57 -21.72 -1.80 -5.91
CA VAL A 57 -20.51 -1.61 -5.12
C VAL A 57 -20.71 -0.47 -4.15
N HIS A 58 -20.47 -0.71 -2.87
CA HIS A 58 -20.59 0.31 -1.82
C HIS A 58 -19.58 1.46 -2.04
N ILE A 59 -20.07 2.69 -1.95
CA ILE A 59 -19.30 3.92 -2.10
C ILE A 59 -19.26 4.67 -0.76
N GLY A 60 -18.10 5.23 -0.44
CA GLY A 60 -17.93 6.13 0.68
C GLY A 60 -17.38 7.50 0.28
N GLU A 61 -17.00 8.24 1.31
CA GLU A 61 -16.43 9.58 1.26
C GLU A 61 -14.98 9.51 1.73
N GLY A 62 -14.05 9.87 0.84
CA GLY A 62 -12.62 9.86 1.07
C GLY A 62 -12.00 11.16 0.55
N GLU A 63 -10.91 11.59 1.18
CA GLU A 63 -10.23 12.85 0.90
C GLU A 63 -8.78 12.60 0.46
N GLY A 64 -8.14 13.63 -0.10
CA GLY A 64 -6.74 13.60 -0.47
C GLY A 64 -6.48 13.09 -1.88
N TRP A 65 -5.19 13.07 -2.25
CA TRP A 65 -4.74 12.94 -3.63
C TRP A 65 -5.32 11.72 -4.37
N TRP A 66 -5.43 10.56 -3.71
CA TRP A 66 -5.95 9.33 -4.32
C TRP A 66 -7.41 9.43 -4.76
N TYR A 67 -8.22 10.20 -4.05
CA TYR A 67 -9.66 10.35 -4.33
C TYR A 67 -9.95 11.64 -5.10
N GLU A 68 -9.42 12.77 -4.66
CA GLU A 68 -9.74 14.09 -5.24
C GLU A 68 -8.95 14.37 -6.52
N THR A 69 -7.67 14.00 -6.56
CA THR A 69 -6.79 14.31 -7.70
C THR A 69 -6.76 13.17 -8.71
N LEU A 70 -6.55 11.93 -8.25
CA LEU A 70 -6.55 10.75 -9.11
C LEU A 70 -7.96 10.34 -9.55
N GLY A 71 -8.99 10.71 -8.78
CA GLY A 71 -10.39 10.43 -9.13
C GLY A 71 -10.82 9.00 -8.84
N LEU A 72 -10.18 8.30 -7.90
CA LEU A 72 -10.68 7.00 -7.46
C LEU A 72 -11.97 7.17 -6.68
N THR A 73 -12.91 6.23 -6.86
CA THR A 73 -14.09 6.14 -6.00
C THR A 73 -13.69 5.51 -4.66
N PRO A 74 -14.08 6.06 -3.50
CA PRO A 74 -13.79 5.45 -2.19
C PRO A 74 -14.59 4.16 -1.99
N THR A 75 -14.01 3.04 -2.42
CA THR A 75 -14.57 1.69 -2.29
C THR A 75 -13.61 0.80 -1.51
N PHE A 76 -14.11 -0.34 -0.99
CA PHE A 76 -13.25 -1.31 -0.32
C PHE A 76 -12.10 -1.79 -1.21
N SER A 77 -12.37 -2.01 -2.50
CA SER A 77 -11.37 -2.47 -3.47
C SER A 77 -10.28 -1.41 -3.70
N ASN A 78 -10.65 -0.15 -3.89
CA ASN A 78 -9.67 0.93 -4.11
C ASN A 78 -8.85 1.19 -2.85
N TRP A 79 -9.47 1.18 -1.66
CA TRP A 79 -8.74 1.23 -0.40
C TRP A 79 -7.73 0.07 -0.24
N ALA A 80 -8.13 -1.15 -0.60
CA ALA A 80 -7.24 -2.31 -0.55
C ALA A 80 -6.03 -2.13 -1.49
N GLN A 81 -6.26 -1.65 -2.72
CA GLN A 81 -5.17 -1.40 -3.68
C GLN A 81 -4.22 -0.28 -3.23
N ILE A 82 -4.74 0.83 -2.69
CA ILE A 82 -3.90 1.89 -2.09
C ILE A 82 -3.10 1.34 -0.91
N THR A 83 -3.74 0.54 -0.04
CA THR A 83 -3.06 -0.13 1.08
C THR A 83 -1.96 -1.08 0.59
N PHE A 84 -2.21 -1.83 -0.49
CA PHE A 84 -1.23 -2.75 -1.08
C PHE A 84 0.01 -2.04 -1.60
N ILE A 85 -0.11 -0.84 -2.18
CA ILE A 85 1.06 -0.05 -2.62
C ILE A 85 2.00 0.21 -1.43
N HIS A 86 1.45 0.67 -0.31
CA HIS A 86 2.23 1.00 0.89
C HIS A 86 2.76 -0.24 1.60
N MET A 87 1.92 -1.28 1.72
CA MET A 87 2.31 -2.56 2.31
C MET A 87 3.40 -3.25 1.48
N TYR A 88 3.35 -3.15 0.15
CA TYR A 88 4.38 -3.66 -0.75
C TYR A 88 5.73 -3.02 -0.47
N MET A 89 5.77 -1.69 -0.36
CA MET A 89 7.02 -0.97 -0.09
C MET A 89 7.65 -1.40 1.24
N LEU A 90 6.84 -1.55 2.30
CA LEU A 90 7.33 -2.09 3.58
C LEU A 90 7.78 -3.54 3.48
N GLN A 91 7.06 -4.39 2.73
CA GLN A 91 7.45 -5.78 2.55
C GLN A 91 8.78 -5.92 1.80
N VAL A 92 9.02 -5.09 0.77
CA VAL A 92 10.34 -5.00 0.12
C VAL A 92 11.41 -4.67 1.16
N ARG A 93 11.15 -3.72 2.06
CA ARG A 93 12.08 -3.36 3.13
C ARG A 93 12.28 -4.46 4.18
N PHE A 94 11.24 -5.19 4.55
CA PHE A 94 11.33 -6.31 5.49
C PHE A 94 12.16 -7.46 4.93
N ARG A 95 12.16 -7.69 3.61
CA ARG A 95 13.04 -8.69 2.97
C ARG A 95 14.53 -8.36 3.13
N MET A 96 14.88 -7.14 3.51
CA MET A 96 16.26 -6.73 3.83
C MET A 96 16.65 -7.01 5.30
N PHE A 97 15.69 -7.36 6.17
CA PHE A 97 16.01 -7.83 7.52
C PHE A 97 16.77 -9.17 7.47
N PRO A 98 17.45 -9.58 8.56
CA PRO A 98 18.10 -10.88 8.60
C PRO A 98 17.09 -12.00 8.28
N LYS A 99 17.53 -13.04 7.57
CA LYS A 99 16.64 -14.07 7.00
C LYS A 99 15.72 -14.75 8.02
N THR A 100 16.15 -14.86 9.28
CA THR A 100 15.35 -15.44 10.37
C THR A 100 14.23 -14.52 10.85
N HIS A 101 14.33 -13.22 10.60
CA HIS A 101 13.41 -12.17 11.06
C HIS A 101 12.33 -11.87 10.00
N ALA A 102 12.74 -11.71 8.74
CA ALA A 102 11.88 -11.21 7.66
C ALA A 102 10.50 -11.92 7.53
N PRO A 103 10.41 -13.28 7.61
CA PRO A 103 9.12 -13.96 7.48
C PRO A 103 8.09 -13.57 8.55
N VAL A 104 8.53 -13.37 9.80
CA VAL A 104 7.66 -13.02 10.92
C VAL A 104 7.07 -11.62 10.73
N TRP A 105 7.88 -10.66 10.29
CA TRP A 105 7.43 -9.30 9.99
C TRP A 105 6.44 -9.25 8.83
N ILE A 106 6.72 -9.99 7.75
CA ILE A 106 5.85 -10.10 6.59
C ILE A 106 4.51 -10.73 6.96
N GLN A 107 4.53 -11.77 7.81
CA GLN A 107 3.32 -12.41 8.30
C GLN A 107 2.49 -11.44 9.14
N HIS A 108 3.08 -10.72 10.09
CA HIS A 108 2.34 -9.81 10.96
C HIS A 108 1.77 -8.60 10.23
N ILE A 109 2.52 -7.96 9.32
CA ILE A 109 1.97 -6.84 8.54
C ILE A 109 0.78 -7.29 7.68
N THR A 110 0.88 -8.48 7.10
CA THR A 110 -0.23 -9.07 6.33
C THR A 110 -1.42 -9.35 7.24
N ASN A 111 -1.23 -10.00 8.39
CA ASN A 111 -2.33 -10.28 9.33
C ASN A 111 -3.04 -9.00 9.78
N HIS A 112 -2.29 -7.95 10.13
CA HIS A 112 -2.87 -6.67 10.54
C HIS A 112 -3.62 -5.96 9.41
N ALA A 113 -3.16 -6.08 8.15
CA ALA A 113 -3.90 -5.58 6.99
C ALA A 113 -5.28 -6.25 6.86
N PHE A 114 -5.36 -7.54 7.17
CA PHE A 114 -6.59 -8.32 7.10
C PHE A 114 -7.53 -8.03 8.27
N TYR A 115 -6.99 -7.74 9.46
CA TYR A 115 -7.80 -7.22 10.57
C TYR A 115 -8.40 -5.86 10.22
N ALA A 116 -7.60 -4.93 9.66
CA ALA A 116 -8.10 -3.64 9.22
C ALA A 116 -9.17 -3.77 8.11
N ALA A 117 -9.00 -4.75 7.21
CA ALA A 117 -9.97 -5.04 6.17
C ALA A 117 -11.28 -5.60 6.74
N GLU A 118 -11.22 -6.55 7.67
CA GLU A 118 -12.40 -7.10 8.33
C GLU A 118 -13.17 -6.01 9.10
N ASP A 119 -12.47 -5.19 9.88
CA ASP A 119 -13.05 -4.06 10.61
C ASP A 119 -13.79 -3.12 9.66
N ARG A 120 -13.20 -2.79 8.50
CA ARG A 120 -13.82 -1.94 7.48
C ARG A 120 -15.10 -2.57 6.90
N LEU A 121 -15.08 -3.87 6.60
CA LEU A 121 -16.24 -4.60 6.10
C LEU A 121 -17.39 -4.64 7.13
N VAL A 122 -17.06 -4.72 8.42
CA VAL A 122 -18.05 -4.69 9.50
C VAL A 122 -18.59 -3.28 9.72
N VAL A 123 -17.71 -2.30 9.94
CA VAL A 123 -18.08 -0.95 10.38
C VAL A 123 -18.76 -0.17 9.27
N TRP A 124 -18.12 -0.09 8.10
CA TRP A 124 -18.54 0.78 7.00
C TRP A 124 -19.45 0.08 6.00
N HIS A 125 -19.24 -1.21 5.73
CA HIS A 125 -20.05 -1.94 4.75
C HIS A 125 -21.22 -2.72 5.34
N LYS A 126 -21.31 -2.83 6.68
CA LYS A 126 -22.36 -3.59 7.36
C LYS A 126 -22.51 -5.03 6.88
N PHE A 127 -21.39 -5.65 6.49
CA PHE A 127 -21.38 -7.07 6.10
C PHE A 127 -21.48 -7.94 7.36
N ASN A 128 -22.71 -8.11 7.86
CA ASN A 128 -23.00 -8.84 9.09
C ASN A 128 -22.77 -10.36 8.91
N ALA A 129 -23.02 -10.89 7.71
CA ALA A 129 -22.80 -12.30 7.40
C ALA A 129 -21.30 -12.62 7.34
N ASN A 130 -20.85 -13.54 8.20
CA ASN A 130 -19.45 -13.97 8.25
C ASN A 130 -18.99 -14.57 6.91
N SER A 131 -19.83 -15.38 6.27
CA SER A 131 -19.53 -15.99 4.96
C SER A 131 -19.23 -14.94 3.88
N LEU A 132 -19.98 -13.83 3.87
CA LEU A 132 -19.76 -12.72 2.95
C LEU A 132 -18.42 -12.03 3.23
N ARG A 133 -18.11 -11.70 4.49
CA ARG A 133 -16.81 -11.10 4.85
C ARG A 133 -15.64 -11.99 4.44
N GLN A 134 -15.73 -13.28 4.75
CA GLN A 134 -14.68 -14.25 4.40
C GLN A 134 -14.48 -14.39 2.89
N LYS A 135 -15.53 -14.24 2.08
CA LYS A 135 -15.40 -14.17 0.61
C LYS A 135 -14.54 -12.96 0.21
N TYR A 136 -14.90 -11.76 0.67
CA TYR A 136 -14.14 -10.53 0.36
C TYR A 136 -12.69 -10.59 0.82
N LEU A 137 -12.43 -11.13 2.02
CA LEU A 137 -11.06 -11.30 2.52
C LEU A 137 -10.26 -12.30 1.67
N LYS A 138 -10.86 -13.42 1.26
CA LYS A 138 -10.19 -14.37 0.35
C LYS A 138 -9.88 -13.75 -1.01
N ASP A 139 -10.80 -12.98 -1.56
CA ASP A 139 -10.62 -12.28 -2.83
C ASP A 139 -9.49 -11.23 -2.70
N MET A 140 -9.51 -10.45 -1.62
CA MET A 140 -8.44 -9.50 -1.27
C MET A 140 -7.08 -10.20 -1.13
N PHE A 141 -7.02 -11.39 -0.54
CA PHE A 141 -5.77 -12.16 -0.43
C PHE A 141 -5.26 -12.66 -1.78
N ALA A 142 -6.15 -13.10 -2.67
CA ALA A 142 -5.78 -13.46 -4.03
C ALA A 142 -5.21 -12.25 -4.79
N GLN A 143 -5.86 -11.09 -4.68
CA GLN A 143 -5.38 -9.83 -5.27
C GLN A 143 -4.01 -9.43 -4.71
N TRP A 144 -3.83 -9.49 -3.38
CA TRP A 144 -2.57 -9.14 -2.75
C TRP A 144 -1.37 -9.92 -3.31
N ARG A 145 -1.53 -11.24 -3.49
CA ARG A 145 -0.48 -12.08 -4.06
C ARG A 145 -0.20 -11.73 -5.54
N GLY A 146 -1.23 -11.38 -6.30
CA GLY A 146 -1.08 -10.92 -7.68
C GLY A 146 -0.32 -9.59 -7.76
N VAL A 147 -0.68 -8.65 -6.88
CA VAL A 147 0.00 -7.35 -6.75
C VAL A 147 1.48 -7.56 -6.41
N LEU A 148 1.79 -8.38 -5.40
CA LEU A 148 3.17 -8.70 -5.00
C LEU A 148 4.03 -9.13 -6.18
N LEU A 149 3.56 -10.12 -6.95
CA LEU A 149 4.28 -10.62 -8.12
C LEU A 149 4.51 -9.52 -9.16
N SER A 150 3.45 -8.79 -9.52
CA SER A 150 3.51 -7.77 -10.57
C SER A 150 4.35 -6.55 -10.19
N TYR A 151 4.35 -6.16 -8.91
CA TYR A 151 5.17 -5.06 -8.42
C TYR A 151 6.63 -5.47 -8.25
N ASP A 152 6.93 -6.70 -7.82
CA ASP A 152 8.29 -7.23 -7.84
C ASP A 152 8.88 -7.26 -9.26
N GLU A 153 8.08 -7.67 -10.26
CA GLU A 153 8.47 -7.58 -11.67
C GLU A 153 8.71 -6.13 -12.11
N GLY A 154 7.79 -5.22 -11.79
CA GLY A 154 7.91 -3.79 -12.12
C GLY A 154 9.14 -3.12 -11.48
N LEU A 155 9.43 -3.46 -10.22
CA LEU A 155 10.57 -2.93 -9.50
C LEU A 155 11.89 -3.25 -10.24
N ILE A 156 12.02 -4.49 -10.72
CA ILE A 156 13.23 -5.01 -11.38
C ILE A 156 13.31 -4.57 -12.84
N LYS A 157 12.20 -4.61 -13.59
CA LYS A 157 12.20 -4.36 -15.04
C LYS A 157 12.13 -2.88 -15.42
N GLY A 158 11.75 -2.00 -14.49
CA GLY A 158 11.77 -0.55 -14.70
C GLY A 158 10.39 0.10 -14.68
N ASP A 159 10.38 1.42 -14.83
CA ASP A 159 9.22 2.27 -14.53
C ASP A 159 8.01 2.01 -15.43
N ALA A 160 8.23 1.70 -16.71
CA ALA A 160 7.14 1.33 -17.61
C ALA A 160 6.43 0.04 -17.17
N MET A 161 7.17 -0.96 -16.69
CA MET A 161 6.59 -2.21 -16.18
C MET A 161 5.87 -1.99 -14.86
N LEU A 162 6.43 -1.16 -13.96
CA LEU A 162 5.77 -0.78 -12.73
C LEU A 162 4.48 0.02 -12.98
N ALA A 163 4.50 0.97 -13.92
CA ALA A 163 3.33 1.72 -14.38
C ALA A 163 2.25 0.77 -14.90
N ALA A 164 2.62 -0.19 -15.75
CA ALA A 164 1.69 -1.19 -16.27
C ALA A 164 1.09 -2.05 -15.16
N ALA A 165 1.86 -2.40 -14.12
CA ALA A 165 1.36 -3.14 -12.98
C ALA A 165 0.37 -2.32 -12.14
N ILE A 166 0.66 -1.04 -11.86
CA ILE A 166 -0.25 -0.13 -11.14
C ILE A 166 -1.53 0.08 -11.95
N TRP A 167 -1.41 0.29 -13.26
CA TRP A 167 -2.53 0.46 -14.17
C TRP A 167 -3.50 -0.73 -14.14
N ARG A 168 -2.98 -1.97 -14.22
CA ARG A 168 -3.80 -3.17 -14.17
C ARG A 168 -4.49 -3.37 -12.81
N ASN A 169 -3.77 -3.14 -11.72
CA ASN A 169 -4.24 -3.46 -10.38
C ASN A 169 -5.08 -2.34 -9.74
N LEU A 170 -4.60 -1.09 -9.73
CA LEU A 170 -5.27 0.04 -9.10
C LEU A 170 -6.30 0.70 -10.04
N LEU A 171 -5.96 0.86 -11.32
CA LEU A 171 -6.80 1.59 -12.28
C LEU A 171 -7.71 0.67 -13.11
N GLY A 172 -7.71 -0.63 -12.83
CA GLY A 172 -8.61 -1.60 -13.45
C GLY A 172 -8.41 -1.80 -14.95
N SER A 173 -7.20 -1.54 -15.47
CA SER A 173 -6.91 -1.60 -16.92
C SER A 173 -7.78 -0.68 -17.78
N ARG A 174 -8.30 0.40 -17.19
CA ARG A 174 -9.11 1.39 -17.91
C ARG A 174 -8.30 2.11 -18.99
N GLU A 175 -8.91 2.39 -20.14
CA GLU A 175 -8.24 3.08 -21.24
C GLU A 175 -8.13 4.60 -21.00
N ASP A 176 -9.06 5.18 -20.25
CA ASP A 176 -9.17 6.60 -19.94
C ASP A 176 -8.30 7.01 -18.75
N VAL A 177 -7.02 6.65 -18.79
CA VAL A 177 -6.07 6.91 -17.70
C VAL A 177 -5.21 8.13 -17.98
N ASP A 178 -5.13 9.00 -16.98
CA ASP A 178 -4.17 10.10 -16.92
C ASP A 178 -2.75 9.54 -16.66
N PHE A 179 -1.95 9.48 -17.72
CA PHE A 179 -0.59 8.95 -17.65
C PHE A 179 0.36 9.80 -16.80
N ASP A 180 0.11 11.11 -16.64
CA ASP A 180 0.91 11.96 -15.76
C ASP A 180 0.68 11.56 -14.31
N LYS A 181 -0.56 11.28 -13.92
CA LYS A 181 -0.89 10.79 -12.57
C LYS A 181 -0.40 9.37 -12.34
N LEU A 182 -0.44 8.51 -13.36
CA LEU A 182 0.15 7.17 -13.26
C LEU A 182 1.67 7.24 -13.03
N ALA A 183 2.37 8.11 -13.77
CA ALA A 183 3.80 8.36 -13.60
C ALA A 183 4.12 8.97 -12.23
N GLN A 184 3.25 9.84 -11.69
CA GLN A 184 3.38 10.36 -10.33
C GLN A 184 3.36 9.24 -9.28
N ILE A 185 2.48 8.24 -9.41
CA ILE A 185 2.45 7.07 -8.50
C ILE A 185 3.74 6.27 -8.61
N VAL A 186 4.26 6.06 -9.82
CA VAL A 186 5.54 5.38 -10.03
C VAL A 186 6.69 6.14 -9.35
N GLY A 187 6.78 7.45 -9.58
CA GLY A 187 7.77 8.32 -8.94
C GLY A 187 7.69 8.25 -7.41
N TYR A 188 6.48 8.29 -6.87
CA TYR A 188 6.21 8.17 -5.43
C TYR A 188 6.72 6.84 -4.87
N MET A 189 6.37 5.73 -5.52
CA MET A 189 6.86 4.41 -5.11
C MET A 189 8.39 4.34 -5.15
N ARG A 190 9.04 4.88 -6.20
CA ARG A 190 10.51 4.92 -6.30
C ARG A 190 11.13 5.76 -5.20
N ARG A 191 10.58 6.95 -4.91
CA ARG A 191 11.04 7.83 -3.84
C ARG A 191 10.96 7.12 -2.48
N GLU A 192 9.81 6.55 -2.16
CA GLU A 192 9.56 5.94 -0.86
C GLU A 192 10.34 4.63 -0.67
N LEU A 193 10.47 3.81 -1.72
CA LEU A 193 11.37 2.65 -1.70
C LEU A 193 12.83 3.07 -1.49
N LYS A 194 13.29 4.14 -2.14
CA LYS A 194 14.65 4.64 -1.93
C LYS A 194 14.86 5.15 -0.51
N ARG A 195 13.86 5.80 0.09
CA ARG A 195 13.89 6.20 1.49
C ARG A 195 13.97 4.99 2.43
N LEU A 196 13.17 3.95 2.17
CA LEU A 196 13.19 2.72 2.95
C LEU A 196 14.53 1.97 2.84
N ASP A 197 15.10 1.90 1.63
CA ASP A 197 16.44 1.33 1.36
C ASP A 197 17.54 2.02 2.18
N ASN A 198 17.47 3.35 2.30
CA ASN A 198 18.42 4.13 3.09
C ASN A 198 18.15 4.07 4.61
N ALA A 199 17.00 3.55 5.05
CA ALA A 199 16.63 3.50 6.46
C ALA A 199 17.36 2.35 7.18
N THR A 200 17.82 2.60 8.39
CA THR A 200 18.33 1.55 9.28
C THR A 200 17.22 0.59 9.69
N ASP A 201 17.60 -0.63 10.09
CA ASP A 201 16.62 -1.59 10.58
C ASP A 201 15.88 -1.08 11.83
N ASP A 202 16.56 -0.36 12.72
CA ASP A 202 15.97 0.16 13.95
C ASP A 202 14.91 1.25 13.65
N GLU A 203 15.13 2.07 12.63
CA GLU A 203 14.15 3.08 12.18
C GLU A 203 12.86 2.48 11.65
N VAL A 204 12.92 1.30 11.02
CA VAL A 204 11.75 0.59 10.50
C VAL A 204 11.12 -0.28 11.59
N ALA A 205 11.96 -0.98 12.37
CA ALA A 205 11.53 -1.95 13.37
C ALA A 205 10.90 -1.31 14.61
N ASN A 206 11.10 -0.02 14.85
CA ASN A 206 10.40 0.70 15.91
C ASN A 206 8.90 0.95 15.59
N GLY A 207 8.44 0.66 14.37
CA GLY A 207 7.04 0.80 13.95
C GLY A 207 6.57 2.23 13.70
N GLN A 208 7.47 3.21 13.71
CA GLN A 208 7.17 4.65 13.57
C GLN A 208 7.41 5.18 12.15
N TRP A 209 7.69 4.31 11.17
CA TRP A 209 7.91 4.75 9.79
C TRP A 209 6.70 5.52 9.25
N LYS A 210 6.97 6.65 8.57
CA LYS A 210 5.98 7.49 7.91
C LYS A 210 6.31 7.68 6.44
N PHE A 211 5.32 7.41 5.58
CA PHE A 211 5.40 7.81 4.18
C PHE A 211 5.28 9.33 4.10
N ARG A 212 6.12 9.97 3.28
CA ARG A 212 6.14 11.43 3.16
C ARG A 212 5.33 11.86 1.96
N GLY A 213 4.47 12.86 2.16
CA GLY A 213 3.68 13.47 1.11
C GLY A 213 2.76 12.48 0.39
N ASP A 214 2.46 12.80 -0.85
CA ASP A 214 1.62 12.00 -1.74
C ASP A 214 2.22 11.96 -3.17
N PRO A 215 1.61 11.23 -4.12
CA PRO A 215 2.13 11.17 -5.48
C PRO A 215 2.17 12.52 -6.22
N GLY A 216 1.34 13.49 -5.84
CA GLY A 216 1.31 14.83 -6.43
C GLY A 216 2.62 15.60 -6.29
N ASP A 217 3.44 15.28 -5.29
CA ASP A 217 4.77 15.86 -5.11
C ASP A 217 5.71 15.57 -6.29
N GLU A 218 5.44 14.50 -7.06
CA GLU A 218 6.22 14.11 -8.23
C GLU A 218 5.78 14.83 -9.51
N ALA A 219 4.73 15.66 -9.47
CA ALA A 219 4.17 16.30 -10.66
C ALA A 219 5.20 17.13 -11.45
N SER A 220 6.09 17.84 -10.75
CA SER A 220 7.18 18.62 -11.37
C SER A 220 8.22 17.74 -12.05
N LEU A 221 8.56 16.60 -11.42
CA LEU A 221 9.50 15.64 -11.97
C LEU A 221 8.93 14.99 -13.24
N VAL A 222 7.68 14.55 -13.19
CA VAL A 222 7.00 13.88 -14.31
C VAL A 222 6.90 14.77 -15.56
N LYS A 223 6.73 16.09 -15.38
CA LYS A 223 6.68 17.05 -16.49
C LYS A 223 8.04 17.34 -17.12
N THR A 224 9.13 16.90 -16.51
CA THR A 224 10.48 17.15 -17.03
C THR A 224 10.82 16.12 -18.11
N PRO A 225 11.18 16.54 -19.34
CA PRO A 225 11.58 15.60 -20.39
C PRO A 225 12.76 14.74 -19.94
N SER A 226 12.65 13.43 -20.14
CA SER A 226 13.74 12.50 -19.84
C SER A 226 14.94 12.80 -20.74
N ARG A 227 16.15 12.73 -20.18
CA ARG A 227 17.39 12.82 -20.97
C ARG A 227 17.46 11.75 -22.08
N MET A 228 16.78 10.61 -21.89
CA MET A 228 16.70 9.56 -22.91
C MET A 228 15.84 9.98 -24.12
N MET A 229 14.80 10.80 -23.89
CA MET A 229 13.98 11.35 -24.99
C MET A 229 14.76 12.37 -25.82
N ALA A 230 15.72 13.09 -25.21
CA ALA A 230 16.61 13.97 -25.95
C ALA A 230 17.60 13.21 -26.86
N SER A 231 17.95 11.96 -26.53
CA SER A 231 18.89 11.15 -27.32
C SER A 231 18.27 10.46 -28.54
N GLU A 232 16.94 10.29 -28.58
CA GLU A 232 16.24 9.70 -29.73
C GLU A 232 16.02 10.69 -30.89
N GLY A 233 16.24 11.99 -30.67
CA GLY A 233 16.19 13.02 -31.71
C GLY A 233 17.38 13.06 -32.68
N ALA A 234 18.36 12.17 -32.55
CA ALA A 234 19.57 12.14 -33.40
C ALA A 234 19.56 11.04 -34.49
N LYS A 235 18.44 10.32 -34.65
CA LYS A 235 18.24 9.37 -35.75
C LYS A 235 16.84 9.51 -36.33
N ALA A 236 16.65 10.57 -37.12
CA ALA A 236 15.67 10.63 -38.20
C ALA A 236 16.38 11.17 -39.44
#